data_AF-A0A9E0ZXK2-F1
#
_entry.id   AF-A0A9E0ZXK2-F1
#
_cell.length_a   1.000
_cell.length_b   1.000
_cell.length_c   1.000
_cell.angle_alpha   90.00
_cell.angle_beta   90.00
_cell.angle_gamma   90.00
#
_symmetry.space_group_name_H-M   'P 1'
#
loop_
_entity.id
_entity.type
_entity.pdbx_description
1 polymer ?
#
loop_
_entity_poly.entity_id
_entity_poly.type
_entity_poly.pdbx_seq_one_letter_code
_entity_poly.pdbx_strand_id
1 'polypeptide(L)'
;MMNSIAQLARYSYSYEREAIGVGIAIIVIVIFLIIAAILAQIFLGLAVYHDAKSKGNSNAGMWGVLTGVFGWIPAIIYLCIRNSASQRFIQCTTCGFAIPASAPGCPNCNHANPFAQQFFGPFVEQSKKRAKGFLIAAICCYAALILLIISIIVVVAVFASNYYYYY
;
A
#
# COMPACT_ATOMS: atom_id res chain seq x y z
N MET A 1 19.45 -52.37 26.25
CA MET A 1 20.26 -51.14 26.11
C MET A 1 20.42 -50.88 24.63
N MET A 2 19.90 -49.77 24.11
CA MET A 2 20.15 -49.39 22.71
C MET A 2 21.63 -49.05 22.54
N ASN A 3 22.26 -49.58 21.49
CA ASN A 3 23.62 -49.24 21.13
C ASN A 3 23.68 -47.79 20.58
N SER A 4 24.82 -47.12 20.76
CA SER A 4 25.01 -45.69 20.42
C SER A 4 24.65 -45.37 18.96
N ILE A 5 24.88 -46.31 18.04
CA ILE A 5 24.56 -46.18 16.62
C ILE A 5 23.03 -46.02 16.38
N ALA A 6 22.20 -46.77 17.10
CA ALA A 6 20.74 -46.67 16.99
C ALA A 6 20.15 -45.41 17.66
N GLN A 7 20.93 -44.72 18.51
CA GLN A 7 20.57 -43.40 19.01
C GLN A 7 20.96 -42.30 18.02
N LEU A 8 22.16 -42.37 17.44
CA LEU A 8 22.61 -41.42 16.41
C LEU A 8 21.71 -41.43 15.16
N ALA A 9 21.32 -42.61 14.67
CA ALA A 9 20.44 -42.74 13.51
C ALA A 9 19.01 -42.23 13.76
N ARG A 10 18.49 -42.36 14.99
CA ARG A 10 17.19 -41.78 15.36
C ARG A 10 17.25 -40.27 15.48
N TYR A 11 18.36 -39.75 16.01
CA TYR A 11 18.56 -38.31 16.14
C TYR A 11 18.68 -37.65 14.76
N SER A 12 19.50 -38.19 13.85
CA SER A 12 19.62 -37.66 12.48
C SER A 12 18.28 -37.67 11.74
N TYR A 13 17.51 -38.75 11.87
CA TYR A 13 16.19 -38.86 11.25
C TYR A 13 15.14 -37.91 11.87
N SER A 14 15.24 -37.61 13.17
CA SER A 14 14.38 -36.60 13.81
C SER A 14 14.71 -35.19 13.33
N TYR A 15 16.00 -34.86 13.26
CA TYR A 15 16.47 -33.56 12.78
C TYR A 15 16.09 -33.32 11.31
N GLU A 16 16.25 -34.31 10.45
CA GLU A 16 15.84 -34.22 9.03
C GLU A 16 14.34 -33.93 8.90
N ARG A 17 13.50 -34.55 9.72
CA ARG A 17 12.04 -34.28 9.71
C ARG A 17 11.69 -32.88 10.20
N GLU A 18 12.34 -32.39 11.24
CA GLU A 18 12.14 -31.02 11.73
C GLU A 18 12.62 -29.99 10.70
N ALA A 19 13.78 -30.21 10.08
CA ALA A 19 14.31 -29.34 9.03
C ALA A 19 13.40 -29.27 7.80
N ILE A 20 12.84 -30.41 7.37
CA ILE A 20 11.84 -30.44 6.28
C ILE A 20 10.58 -29.68 6.68
N GLY A 21 10.09 -29.86 7.92
CA GLY A 21 8.92 -29.15 8.42
C GLY A 21 9.10 -27.62 8.45
N VAL A 22 10.26 -27.16 8.94
CA VAL A 22 10.63 -25.73 8.93
C VAL A 22 10.76 -25.20 7.50
N GLY A 23 11.38 -25.97 6.59
CA GLY A 23 11.48 -25.62 5.18
C GLY A 23 10.12 -25.39 4.52
N ILE A 24 9.16 -26.32 4.74
CA ILE A 24 7.79 -26.18 4.25
C ILE A 24 7.11 -24.93 4.83
N ALA A 25 7.24 -24.71 6.15
CA ALA A 25 6.65 -23.54 6.81
C ALA A 25 7.18 -22.22 6.22
N ILE A 26 8.50 -22.12 6.00
CA ILE A 26 9.11 -20.95 5.38
C ILE A 26 8.58 -20.73 3.96
N ILE A 27 8.49 -21.79 3.13
CA ILE A 27 7.96 -21.69 1.77
C ILE A 27 6.53 -21.14 1.79
N VAL A 28 5.68 -21.67 2.67
CA VAL A 28 4.30 -21.21 2.82
C VAL A 28 4.25 -19.73 3.22
N ILE A 29 5.04 -19.32 4.22
CA ILE A 29 5.09 -17.92 4.66
C ILE A 29 5.58 -17.01 3.53
N VAL A 30 6.60 -17.43 2.76
CA VAL A 30 7.12 -16.67 1.60
C VAL A 30 6.05 -16.49 0.53
N ILE A 31 5.24 -17.50 0.25
CA ILE A 31 4.12 -17.37 -0.69
C ILE A 31 3.12 -16.30 -0.21
N PHE A 32 2.73 -16.35 1.07
CA PHE A 32 1.84 -15.35 1.65
C PHE A 32 2.45 -13.94 1.65
N LEU A 33 3.76 -13.83 1.89
CA LEU A 33 4.50 -12.57 1.81
C LEU A 33 4.42 -11.96 0.41
N ILE A 34 4.66 -12.75 -0.63
CA ILE A 34 4.59 -12.27 -2.02
C ILE A 34 3.17 -11.79 -2.36
N ILE A 35 2.15 -12.58 -2.00
CA ILE A 35 0.74 -12.22 -2.23
C ILE A 35 0.39 -10.91 -1.50
N ALA A 36 0.74 -10.81 -0.22
CA ALA A 36 0.46 -9.61 0.57
C ALA A 36 1.20 -8.38 0.02
N ALA A 37 2.43 -8.54 -0.49
CA ALA A 37 3.20 -7.46 -1.09
C ALA A 37 2.55 -6.94 -2.39
N ILE A 38 2.11 -7.85 -3.26
CA ILE A 38 1.41 -7.49 -4.51
C ILE A 38 0.10 -6.77 -4.18
N LEU A 39 -0.70 -7.30 -3.24
CA LEU A 39 -1.96 -6.69 -2.84
C LEU A 39 -1.75 -5.30 -2.20
N ALA A 40 -0.73 -5.15 -1.35
CA ALA A 40 -0.38 -3.87 -0.74
C ALA A 40 -0.12 -2.80 -1.81
N GLN A 41 0.63 -3.14 -2.86
CA GLN A 41 0.94 -2.21 -3.93
C GLN A 41 -0.26 -1.89 -4.82
N ILE A 42 -1.09 -2.89 -5.14
CA ILE A 42 -2.32 -2.69 -5.91
C ILE A 42 -3.26 -1.74 -5.14
N PHE A 43 -3.48 -2.00 -3.85
CA PHE A 43 -4.35 -1.15 -3.04
C PHE A 43 -3.78 0.26 -2.86
N LEU A 44 -2.47 0.41 -2.70
CA LEU A 44 -1.84 1.72 -2.62
C LEU A 44 -2.01 2.51 -3.93
N GLY A 45 -1.81 1.87 -5.08
CA GLY A 45 -2.04 2.47 -6.40
C GLY A 45 -3.50 2.88 -6.62
N LEU A 46 -4.44 2.01 -6.25
CA LEU A 46 -5.89 2.31 -6.32
C LEU A 46 -6.30 3.44 -5.36
N ALA A 47 -5.68 3.52 -4.19
CA ALA A 47 -5.91 4.61 -3.25
C ALA A 47 -5.50 5.95 -3.85
N VAL A 48 -4.29 6.03 -4.42
CA VAL A 48 -3.80 7.25 -5.08
C VAL A 48 -4.63 7.60 -6.32
N TYR A 49 -5.01 6.61 -7.14
CA TYR A 49 -5.88 6.83 -8.30
C TYR A 49 -7.22 7.48 -7.91
N HIS A 50 -7.89 6.93 -6.91
CA HIS A 50 -9.17 7.45 -6.46
C HIS A 50 -9.04 8.79 -5.72
N ASP A 51 -7.94 9.01 -4.98
CA ASP A 51 -7.64 10.32 -4.41
C ASP A 51 -7.45 11.36 -5.52
N ALA A 52 -6.69 11.05 -6.56
CA ALA A 52 -6.44 11.94 -7.70
C ALA A 52 -7.72 12.28 -8.46
N LYS A 53 -8.59 11.29 -8.69
CA LYS A 53 -9.93 11.53 -9.25
C LYS A 53 -10.77 12.47 -8.38
N SER A 54 -10.71 12.31 -7.05
CA SER A 54 -11.44 13.20 -6.14
C SER A 54 -10.92 14.64 -6.13
N LYS A 55 -9.72 14.87 -6.66
CA LYS A 55 -9.09 16.18 -6.80
C LYS A 55 -9.17 16.74 -8.22
N GLY A 56 -9.94 16.11 -9.11
CA GLY A 56 -10.08 16.57 -10.50
C GLY A 56 -8.78 16.49 -11.31
N ASN A 57 -7.85 15.61 -10.94
CA ASN A 57 -6.59 15.46 -11.65
C ASN A 57 -6.79 14.62 -12.92
N SER A 58 -6.50 15.20 -14.09
CA SER A 58 -6.61 14.52 -15.39
C SER A 58 -5.65 13.34 -15.53
N ASN A 59 -4.54 13.35 -14.80
CA ASN A 59 -3.49 12.33 -14.83
C ASN A 59 -3.65 11.29 -13.71
N ALA A 60 -4.85 11.09 -13.18
CA ALA A 60 -5.10 10.15 -12.08
C ALA A 60 -4.59 8.73 -12.35
N GLY A 61 -4.74 8.24 -13.60
CA GLY A 61 -4.25 6.91 -14.01
C GLY A 61 -2.72 6.79 -13.88
N MET A 62 -1.99 7.80 -14.35
CA MET A 62 -0.53 7.85 -14.25
C MET A 62 -0.08 7.77 -12.78
N TRP A 63 -0.68 8.56 -11.90
CA TRP A 63 -0.34 8.54 -10.47
C TRP A 63 -0.63 7.21 -9.80
N GLY A 64 -1.74 6.57 -10.16
CA GLY A 64 -2.08 5.23 -9.66
C GLY A 64 -1.08 4.16 -10.10
N VAL A 65 -0.69 4.16 -11.38
CA VAL A 65 0.28 3.20 -11.93
C VAL A 65 1.68 3.42 -11.34
N LEU A 66 2.15 4.67 -11.31
CA LEU A 66 3.46 5.00 -10.73
C LEU A 66 3.53 4.55 -9.27
N THR A 67 2.50 4.84 -8.50
CA THR A 67 2.43 4.42 -7.10
C THR A 67 2.34 2.90 -6.96
N GLY A 68 1.53 2.23 -7.77
CA GLY A 68 1.40 0.77 -7.70
C GLY A 68 2.67 0.02 -8.12
N VAL A 69 3.52 0.60 -8.97
CA VAL A 69 4.76 -0.05 -9.44
C VAL A 69 5.96 0.32 -8.58
N PHE A 70 6.14 1.60 -8.26
CA PHE A 70 7.32 2.10 -7.52
C PHE A 70 7.05 2.33 -6.03
N GLY A 71 5.82 2.08 -5.57
CA GLY A 71 5.44 2.14 -4.16
C GLY A 71 5.37 3.56 -3.59
N TRP A 72 6.00 3.75 -2.44
CA TRP A 72 5.83 4.95 -1.62
C TRP A 72 6.44 6.22 -2.22
N ILE A 73 7.49 6.11 -3.05
CA ILE A 73 8.18 7.29 -3.58
C ILE A 73 7.22 8.15 -4.44
N PRO A 74 6.53 7.63 -5.48
CA PRO A 74 5.54 8.43 -6.20
C PRO A 74 4.31 8.80 -5.37
N ALA A 75 3.90 7.96 -4.41
CA ALA A 75 2.79 8.30 -3.51
C ALA A 75 3.08 9.58 -2.70
N ILE A 76 4.29 9.70 -2.14
CA ILE A 76 4.69 10.89 -1.37
C ILE A 76 4.76 12.12 -2.30
N ILE A 77 5.38 11.98 -3.47
CA ILE A 77 5.46 13.07 -4.46
C ILE A 77 4.04 13.52 -4.85
N TYR A 78 3.15 12.58 -5.15
CA TYR A 78 1.76 12.85 -5.43
C TYR A 78 1.11 13.63 -4.28
N LEU A 79 1.28 13.20 -3.03
CA LEU A 79 0.71 13.88 -1.86
C LEU A 79 1.19 15.33 -1.74
N CYS A 80 2.43 15.62 -2.09
CA CYS A 80 2.97 16.99 -2.11
C CYS A 80 2.28 17.86 -3.17
N ILE A 81 1.96 17.31 -4.34
CA ILE A 81 1.42 18.08 -5.48
C ILE A 81 -0.09 17.89 -5.73
N ARG A 82 -0.77 17.06 -4.94
CA ARG A 82 -2.18 16.66 -5.19
C ARG A 82 -3.15 17.83 -5.25
N ASN A 83 -2.82 18.95 -4.61
CA ASN A 83 -3.67 20.13 -4.55
C ASN A 83 -3.30 21.18 -5.63
N SER A 84 -2.25 20.96 -6.42
CA SER A 84 -1.80 21.93 -7.43
C SER A 84 -2.90 22.26 -8.45
N ALA A 85 -3.73 21.27 -8.82
CA ALA A 85 -4.85 21.48 -9.75
C ALA A 85 -5.98 22.35 -9.17
N SER A 86 -6.27 22.25 -7.87
CA SER A 86 -7.32 23.03 -7.20
C SER A 86 -6.86 24.46 -6.88
N GLN A 87 -5.58 24.61 -6.54
CA GLN A 87 -4.96 25.89 -6.18
C GLN A 87 -4.46 26.70 -7.39
N ARG A 88 -4.53 26.16 -8.61
CA ARG A 88 -4.16 26.93 -9.80
C ARG A 88 -5.07 28.16 -9.93
N PHE A 89 -4.48 29.31 -10.19
CA PHE A 89 -5.25 30.52 -10.46
C PHE A 89 -5.77 30.49 -11.91
N ILE A 90 -7.04 30.85 -12.06
CA ILE A 90 -7.73 31.05 -13.34
C ILE A 90 -8.34 32.45 -13.35
N GLN A 91 -8.58 33.00 -14.54
CA GLN A 91 -9.28 34.27 -14.67
C GLN A 91 -10.78 34.06 -14.74
N CYS A 92 -11.54 34.91 -14.05
CA CYS A 92 -12.99 34.96 -14.19
C CYS A 92 -13.36 35.35 -15.63
N THR A 93 -14.24 34.56 -16.24
CA THR A 93 -14.73 34.78 -17.62
C THR A 93 -15.54 36.06 -17.79
N THR A 94 -15.98 36.70 -16.70
CA THR A 94 -16.82 37.91 -16.73
C THR A 94 -16.04 39.16 -16.36
N CYS A 95 -15.31 39.15 -15.23
CA CYS A 95 -14.65 40.36 -14.71
C CYS A 95 -13.11 40.31 -14.73
N GLY A 96 -12.49 39.22 -15.19
CA GLY A 96 -11.04 39.07 -15.28
C GLY A 96 -10.31 38.84 -13.95
N PHE A 97 -11.00 38.90 -12.79
CA PHE A 97 -10.40 38.68 -11.48
C PHE A 97 -9.80 37.26 -11.35
N ALA A 98 -8.61 37.16 -10.76
CA ALA A 98 -7.92 35.89 -10.55
C ALA A 98 -8.54 35.13 -9.36
N ILE A 99 -9.02 33.91 -9.61
CA ILE A 99 -9.64 33.03 -8.61
C ILE A 99 -8.98 31.65 -8.65
N PRO A 100 -8.90 30.91 -7.53
CA PRO A 100 -8.45 29.54 -7.59
C PRO A 100 -9.48 28.68 -8.34
N ALA A 101 -9.02 27.67 -9.09
CA ALA A 101 -9.88 26.83 -9.93
C ALA A 101 -10.99 26.12 -9.15
N SER A 102 -10.78 25.86 -7.85
CA SER A 102 -11.79 25.28 -6.96
C SER A 102 -12.76 26.27 -6.31
N ALA A 103 -12.61 27.59 -6.51
CA ALA A 103 -13.56 28.56 -5.96
C ALA A 103 -14.92 28.40 -6.65
N PRO A 104 -16.05 28.21 -5.93
CA PRO A 104 -17.38 28.03 -6.53
C PRO A 104 -17.87 29.23 -7.36
N GLY A 105 -17.43 30.43 -7.01
CA GLY A 105 -17.79 31.66 -7.68
C GLY A 105 -16.71 32.72 -7.52
N CYS A 106 -16.79 33.77 -8.34
CA CYS A 106 -15.86 34.89 -8.26
C CYS A 106 -16.21 35.80 -7.06
N PRO A 107 -15.25 36.14 -6.18
CA PRO A 107 -15.53 37.01 -5.03
C PRO A 107 -15.80 38.47 -5.43
N ASN A 108 -15.43 38.88 -6.66
CA ASN A 108 -15.62 40.24 -7.14
C ASN A 108 -16.99 40.44 -7.81
N CYS A 109 -17.39 39.53 -8.72
CA CYS A 109 -18.63 39.68 -9.50
C CYS A 109 -19.70 38.63 -9.18
N ASN A 110 -19.45 37.70 -8.26
CA ASN A 110 -20.33 36.58 -7.90
C ASN A 110 -20.73 35.65 -9.05
N HIS A 111 -20.09 35.78 -10.23
CA HIS A 111 -20.33 34.85 -11.32
C HIS A 111 -19.83 33.45 -10.96
N ALA A 112 -20.63 32.43 -11.27
CA ALA A 112 -20.29 31.05 -10.99
C ALA A 112 -19.05 30.63 -11.78
N ASN A 113 -18.16 29.86 -11.14
CA ASN A 113 -16.97 29.33 -11.79
C ASN A 113 -17.28 27.94 -12.40
N PRO A 114 -17.34 27.80 -13.73
CA PRO A 114 -17.62 26.51 -14.36
C PRO A 114 -16.53 25.47 -14.07
N PHE A 115 -15.29 25.90 -13.82
CA PHE A 115 -14.19 24.99 -13.47
C PHE A 115 -14.33 24.41 -12.06
N ALA A 116 -15.12 25.01 -11.18
CA ALA A 116 -15.30 24.49 -9.83
C ALA A 116 -16.00 23.12 -9.83
N GLN A 117 -16.85 22.84 -10.83
CA GLN A 117 -17.68 21.64 -10.86
C GLN A 117 -16.89 20.33 -10.89
N GLN A 118 -15.64 20.34 -11.37
CA GLN A 118 -14.79 19.14 -11.33
C GLN A 118 -14.33 18.76 -9.90
N PHE A 119 -14.46 19.68 -8.93
CA PHE A 119 -14.06 19.47 -7.54
C PHE A 119 -15.26 19.17 -6.62
N PHE A 120 -16.49 19.31 -7.11
CA PHE A 120 -17.72 19.15 -6.33
C PHE A 120 -18.70 18.23 -7.04
N GLY A 121 -19.21 17.22 -6.35
CA GLY A 121 -20.25 16.34 -6.90
C GLY A 121 -20.28 14.94 -6.29
N PRO A 122 -21.32 14.15 -6.59
CA PRO A 122 -21.48 12.80 -6.01
C PRO A 122 -20.34 11.85 -6.39
N PHE A 123 -19.78 11.97 -7.60
CA PHE A 123 -18.64 11.16 -8.06
C PHE A 123 -17.34 11.47 -7.30
N VAL A 124 -17.15 12.73 -6.89
CA VAL A 124 -15.98 13.15 -6.10
C VAL A 124 -16.06 12.54 -4.70
N GLU A 125 -17.22 12.61 -4.05
CA GLU A 125 -17.42 12.00 -2.73
C GLU A 125 -17.28 10.48 -2.75
N GLN A 126 -17.79 9.81 -3.79
CA GLN A 126 -17.59 8.37 -3.96
C GLN A 126 -16.09 8.02 -4.12
N SER A 127 -15.35 8.83 -4.88
CA SER A 127 -13.91 8.64 -5.07
C SER A 127 -13.13 8.85 -3.77
N LYS A 128 -13.48 9.83 -2.94
CA LYS A 128 -12.89 10.01 -1.59
C LYS A 128 -13.12 8.80 -0.70
N LYS A 129 -14.35 8.27 -0.68
CA LYS A 129 -14.68 7.07 0.12
C LYS A 129 -13.87 5.85 -0.33
N ARG A 130 -13.78 5.62 -1.65
CA ARG A 130 -12.97 4.54 -2.22
C ARG A 130 -11.48 4.70 -1.91
N ALA A 131 -10.94 5.92 -2.06
CA ALA A 131 -9.55 6.21 -1.75
C ALA A 131 -9.20 5.85 -0.30
N LYS A 132 -10.05 6.24 0.66
CA LYS A 132 -9.87 5.88 2.07
C LYS A 132 -9.95 4.36 2.29
N GLY A 133 -10.92 3.69 1.68
CA GLY A 133 -11.07 2.24 1.80
C GLY A 133 -9.83 1.49 1.30
N PHE A 134 -9.33 1.84 0.11
CA PHE A 134 -8.12 1.24 -0.44
C PHE A 134 -6.86 1.58 0.37
N LEU A 135 -6.76 2.81 0.90
CA LEU A 135 -5.63 3.19 1.75
C LEU A 135 -5.60 2.35 3.04
N ILE A 136 -6.75 2.16 3.68
CA ILE A 136 -6.87 1.29 4.88
C ILE A 136 -6.48 -0.14 4.52
N ALA A 137 -6.99 -0.67 3.41
CA ALA A 137 -6.63 -2.02 2.94
C ALA A 137 -5.12 -2.16 2.70
N ALA A 138 -4.48 -1.17 2.05
CA ALA A 138 -3.04 -1.16 1.84
C ALA A 138 -2.26 -1.17 3.16
N ILE A 139 -2.65 -0.33 4.13
CA ILE A 139 -2.03 -0.28 5.47
C ILE A 139 -2.16 -1.64 6.17
N CYS A 140 -3.34 -2.27 6.12
CA CYS A 140 -3.54 -3.60 6.68
C CYS A 140 -2.63 -4.66 6.02
N CYS A 141 -2.46 -4.62 4.70
CA CYS A 141 -1.54 -5.52 3.99
C CYS A 141 -0.08 -5.27 4.40
N TYR A 142 0.35 -4.01 4.55
CA TYR A 142 1.70 -3.69 5.05
C TYR A 142 1.90 -4.17 6.49
N ALA A 143 0.90 -4.04 7.37
CA ALA A 143 0.96 -4.59 8.71
C ALA A 143 1.11 -6.12 8.70
N ALA A 144 0.34 -6.82 7.83
CA ALA A 144 0.46 -8.26 7.66
C ALA A 144 1.85 -8.68 7.16
N LEU A 145 2.46 -7.94 6.24
CA LEU A 145 3.83 -8.18 5.77
C LEU A 145 4.83 -8.15 6.93
N ILE A 146 4.75 -7.14 7.80
CA ILE A 146 5.64 -7.01 8.96
C ILE A 146 5.47 -8.21 9.89
N LEU A 147 4.23 -8.63 10.18
CA LEU A 147 3.95 -9.78 11.03
C LEU A 147 4.48 -11.09 10.43
N LEU A 148 4.35 -11.29 9.12
CA LEU A 148 4.89 -12.46 8.44
C LEU A 148 6.43 -12.48 8.46
N ILE A 149 7.09 -11.33 8.31
CA ILE A 149 8.55 -11.22 8.46
C ILE A 149 8.98 -11.59 9.89
N ILE A 150 8.29 -11.07 10.90
CA ILE A 150 8.55 -11.41 12.31
C ILE A 150 8.36 -12.91 12.53
N SER A 151 7.32 -13.51 11.94
CA SER A 151 7.08 -14.95 12.01
C SER A 151 8.25 -15.76 11.45
N ILE A 152 8.83 -15.38 10.31
CA ILE A 152 10.04 -16.03 9.77
C ILE A 152 11.19 -15.95 10.78
N ILE A 153 11.45 -14.75 11.32
CA ILE A 153 12.55 -14.54 12.29
C ILE A 153 12.37 -15.44 13.51
N VAL A 154 11.15 -15.54 14.05
CA VAL A 154 10.84 -16.40 15.19
C VAL A 154 11.05 -17.88 14.85
N VAL A 155 10.54 -18.35 13.69
CA VAL A 155 10.71 -19.75 13.26
C VAL A 155 12.19 -20.10 13.13
N VAL A 156 12.99 -19.23 12.50
CA VAL A 156 14.43 -19.43 12.34
C VAL A 156 15.15 -19.40 13.69
N ALA A 157 14.81 -18.46 14.57
CA ALA A 157 15.43 -18.34 15.89
C ALA A 157 15.14 -19.58 16.77
N VAL A 158 13.91 -20.08 16.75
CA VAL A 158 13.53 -21.30 17.48
C VAL A 158 14.27 -22.52 16.93
N PHE A 159 14.31 -22.68 15.60
CA PHE A 159 15.03 -23.79 14.98
C PHE A 159 16.53 -23.75 15.28
N ALA A 160 17.16 -22.58 15.18
CA ALA A 160 18.56 -22.40 15.52
C ALA A 160 18.83 -22.66 17.01
N SER A 161 17.96 -22.18 17.91
CA SER A 161 18.09 -22.42 19.36
C SER A 161 18.04 -23.92 19.66
N ASN A 162 17.08 -24.65 19.10
CA ASN A 162 17.01 -26.11 19.24
C ASN A 162 18.31 -26.77 18.74
N TYR A 163 18.82 -26.36 17.57
CA TYR A 163 20.08 -26.88 17.05
C TYR A 163 21.25 -26.67 18.02
N TYR A 164 21.42 -25.47 18.57
CA TYR A 164 22.48 -25.18 19.56
C TYR A 164 22.30 -25.90 20.91
N TYR A 165 21.07 -26.21 21.33
CA TYR A 165 20.87 -26.96 22.57
C TYR A 165 21.29 -28.44 22.45
N TYR A 166 21.29 -29.00 21.24
CA TYR A 166 21.61 -30.40 21.01
C TYR A 166 23.07 -30.67 20.57
N TYR A 167 23.86 -29.63 20.26
CA TYR A 167 25.27 -29.71 19.86
C TYR A 167 26.17 -28.93 20.82
#